data_AF-A0A6J6CCN7-F1
#
_entry.id   AF-A0A6J6CCN7-F1
#
_cell.length_a   1.000
_cell.length_b   1.000
_cell.length_c   1.000
_cell.angle_alpha   90.00
_cell.angle_beta   90.00
_cell.angle_gamma   90.00
#
_symmetry.space_group_name_H-M   'P 1'
#
loop_
_entity.id
_entity.type
_entity.pdbx_description
1 polymer ?
#
loop_
_entity_poly.entity_id
_entity_poly.type
_entity_poly.pdbx_seq_one_letter_code
_entity_poly.pdbx_strand_id
1 'polypeptide(L)' 'MGHPLAASGVRLMMLLASQFEDNKDVRYGMTTMCVGLGMGGTVIWENTSYRGK' A
#
# COMPACT_ATOMS: atom_id res chain seq x y z
N MET A 1 -2.56 12.98 -10.66
CA MET A 1 -2.62 11.50 -10.54
C MET A 1 -2.50 10.91 -11.94
N GLY A 2 -1.61 9.93 -12.14
CA GLY A 2 -1.44 9.21 -13.41
C GLY A 2 -1.01 7.76 -13.16
N HIS A 3 -0.89 6.96 -14.23
CA HIS A 3 -0.49 5.54 -14.17
C HIS A 3 0.81 5.26 -14.92
N PRO A 4 1.96 5.73 -14.42
CA PRO A 4 3.26 5.26 -14.91
C PRO A 4 3.41 3.78 -14.53
N LEU A 5 3.43 2.89 -15.53
CA LEU A 5 3.28 1.44 -15.37
C LEU A 5 4.18 0.85 -14.27
N ALA A 6 5.48 1.17 -14.29
CA ALA A 6 6.45 0.66 -13.32
C ALA A 6 6.42 1.36 -11.95
N ALA A 7 5.95 2.61 -11.89
CA ALA A 7 5.97 3.41 -10.66
C ALA A 7 4.64 3.42 -9.90
N SER A 8 3.56 2.88 -10.49
CA SER A 8 2.23 2.87 -9.88
C SER A 8 2.19 2.05 -8.58
N GLY A 9 2.86 0.90 -8.53
CA GLY A 9 2.95 0.09 -7.31
C GLY A 9 3.69 0.79 -6.17
N VAL A 10 4.88 1.34 -6.44
CA VAL A 10 5.67 2.11 -5.46
C VAL A 10 4.88 3.31 -4.95
N ARG A 11 4.14 3.98 -5.85
CA ARG A 11 3.28 5.11 -5.48
C ARG A 11 2.18 4.72 -4.51
N LEU A 12 1.50 3.59 -4.73
CA LEU A 12 0.47 3.08 -3.82
C LEU A 12 1.07 2.71 -2.46
N MET A 13 2.27 2.11 -2.46
CA MET A 13 3.01 1.79 -1.23
C MET A 13 3.35 3.05 -0.43
N MET A 14 3.89 4.09 -1.07
CA MET A 14 4.23 5.35 -0.40
C MET A 14 3.00 6.08 0.12
N LEU A 15 1.89 6.04 -0.62
CA LEU A 15 0.62 6.59 -0.15
C LEU A 15 0.15 5.87 1.12
N LEU A 16 0.19 4.54 1.13
CA LEU A 16 -0.19 3.75 2.31
C LEU A 16 0.75 4.01 3.50
N ALA A 17 2.06 4.14 3.26
CA ALA A 17 3.03 4.45 4.31
C ALA A 17 2.72 5.79 5.00
N SER A 18 2.40 6.83 4.23
CA SER A 18 1.97 8.13 4.79
C SER A 18 0.68 7.99 5.60
N GLN A 19 -0.28 7.17 5.17
CA GLN A 19 -1.51 6.93 5.94
C GLN A 19 -1.24 6.19 7.27
N PHE A 20 -0.24 5.31 7.31
CA PHE A 20 0.18 4.65 8.55
C PHE A 20 0.85 5.61 9.54
N GLU A 21 1.60 6.61 9.04
CA GLU A 21 2.18 7.66 9.87
C GLU A 21 1.09 8.49 10.57
N ASP A 22 0.03 8.83 9.83
CA ASP A 22 -1.13 9.56 10.35
C ASP A 22 -1.99 8.70 11.29
N ASN A 23 -2.06 7.38 11.08
CA ASN A 23 -2.96 6.47 11.79
C ASN A 23 -2.21 5.29 12.46
N LYS A 24 -1.54 5.57 13.58
CA LYS A 24 -0.72 4.58 14.33
C LYS A 24 -1.51 3.45 14.98
N ASP A 25 -2.82 3.58 15.12
CA ASP A 25 -3.70 2.54 15.67
C ASP A 25 -4.04 1.45 14.63
N VAL A 26 -3.75 1.67 13.34
CA VAL A 26 -3.98 0.67 12.28
C VAL A 26 -2.79 -0.26 12.19
N ARG A 27 -3.04 -1.57 12.31
CA ARG A 27 -2.00 -2.61 12.22
C ARG A 27 -1.67 -3.02 10.79
N TYR A 28 -2.69 -3.19 9.94
CA TYR A 28 -2.53 -3.72 8.60
C TYR A 28 -3.17 -2.81 7.56
N GLY A 29 -2.57 -2.80 6.38
CA GLY A 29 -3.09 -2.17 5.19
C GLY A 29 -2.70 -3.00 3.98
N MET A 30 -3.31 -2.72 2.84
CA MET A 30 -3.04 -3.47 1.62
C MET A 30 -2.99 -2.55 0.41
N THR A 31 -2.12 -2.91 -0.53
CA THR A 31 -2.08 -2.31 -1.86
C THR A 31 -2.42 -3.38 -2.88
N THR A 32 -3.35 -3.09 -3.79
CA THR A 32 -3.74 -3.99 -4.87
C THR A 32 -3.67 -3.27 -6.20
N MET A 33 -3.29 -3.99 -7.26
CA MET A 33 -3.25 -3.45 -8.62
C MET A 33 -3.52 -4.53 -9.66
N CYS A 34 -4.17 -4.11 -10.74
CA CYS A 34 -4.31 -4.90 -11.95
C CYS A 34 -2.99 -4.86 -12.73
N VAL A 35 -2.66 -5.97 -13.38
CA VAL A 35 -1.55 -6.07 -14.33
C VAL A 35 -2.13 -6.54 -15.67
N GLY A 36 -1.54 -6.07 -16.78
CA GLY A 36 -1.98 -6.48 -18.12
C GLY A 36 -2.00 -8.00 -18.30
N LEU A 37 -2.72 -8.48 -19.31
CA LEU A 37 -2.88 -9.92 -19.61
C LEU A 37 -3.69 -10.69 -18.54
N GLY A 38 -4.56 -10.01 -17.79
CA GLY A 38 -5.46 -10.65 -16.84
C GLY A 38 -4.81 -11.04 -15.50
N MET A 39 -3.72 -10.38 -15.13
CA MET A 39 -3.01 -10.64 -13.87
C MET A 39 -3.34 -9.57 -12.82
N GLY A 40 -3.00 -9.86 -11.56
CA GLY A 40 -3.15 -8.91 -10.46
C GLY A 40 -2.18 -9.21 -9.34
N GLY A 41 -1.84 -8.20 -8.56
CA GLY A 41 -0.94 -8.32 -7.41
C GLY A 41 -1.56 -7.65 -6.18
N THR A 42 -1.41 -8.30 -5.03
CA THR A 42 -1.82 -7.77 -3.73
C THR A 42 -0.70 -7.97 -2.73
N VAL A 43 -0.40 -6.91 -1.97
CA VAL A 43 0.59 -6.95 -0.89
C VAL A 43 -0.08 -6.44 0.38
N ILE A 44 0.08 -7.20 1.46
CA ILE A 44 -0.33 -6.80 2.81
C ILE A 44 0.88 -6.18 3.50
N TRP A 45 0.67 -5.03 4.11
CA TRP A 45 1.67 -4.26 4.83
C TRP A 45 1.32 -4.23 6.31
N GLU A 46 2.30 -4.45 7.18
CA GLU A 46 2.15 -4.22 8.61
C GLU A 46 2.71 -2.84 8.98
N ASN A 47 1.94 -2.06 9.75
CA ASN A 47 2.37 -0.78 10.27
C ASN A 47 3.38 -1.00 11.39
N THR A 48 4.62 -0.57 11.19
CA THR A 48 5.69 -0.69 12.17
C THR A 48 5.46 0.14 13.43
N SER A 49 4.60 1.16 13.36
CA SER A 49 4.24 2.01 14.50
C SER A 49 3.10 1.43 15.34
N TYR A 50 2.46 0.34 14.92
CA TYR A 50 1.38 -0.28 15.67
C TYR A 50 1.91 -0.92 16.96
N ARG A 51 1.42 -0.47 18.12
CA ARG A 51 1.91 -0.93 19.43
C ARG A 51 1.04 -1.98 20.12
N GLY A 52 -0.08 -2.38 19.52
CA GLY A 52 -1.05 -3.27 20.17
C GLY A 52 -1.70 -2.59 21.38
N LYS A 53 -2.94 -2.12 21.22
CA LYS A 53 -3.80 -1.85 22.37
C LYS A 53 -4.52 -3.14 22.75
#